data_AF-A0A7J3U7W2-F1
#
_entry.id   AF-A0A7J3U7W2-F1
#
_cell.length_a   1.000
_cell.length_b   1.000
_cell.length_c   1.000
_cell.angle_alpha   90.00
_cell.angle_beta   90.00
_cell.angle_gamma   90.00
#
_symmetry.space_group_name_H-M   'P 1'
#
loop_
_entity.id
_entity.type
_entity.pdbx_description
1 polymer ?
#
loop_
_entity_poly.entity_id
_entity_poly.type
_entity_poly.pdbx_seq_one_letter_code
_entity_poly.pdbx_strand_id
1 'polypeptide(L)'
;MKFSYKKTPWLIMRFFPSLALDQIAGNTSSRHEVKIVDEERQKIKFNCDVDVVGISCVTPQAPRAYEIADGFRKRGVKVVIGGWHPSALPEEAKQHADSVVIGEAELTWPRLLKDLERGELK
;
A
#
# COMPACT_ATOMS: atom_id res chain seq x y z
N MET A 1 -32.32 -20.76 30.45
CA MET A 1 -31.95 -20.06 29.21
C MET A 1 -30.49 -19.60 29.35
N LYS A 2 -29.53 -20.23 28.67
CA LYS A 2 -28.10 -19.87 28.75
C LYS A 2 -27.70 -19.15 27.46
N PHE A 3 -27.36 -17.86 27.56
CA PHE A 3 -26.74 -17.15 26.44
C PHE A 3 -25.26 -17.53 26.36
N SER A 4 -24.85 -18.11 25.23
CA SER A 4 -23.44 -18.34 24.91
C SER A 4 -22.92 -17.14 24.13
N TYR A 5 -22.17 -16.27 24.79
CA TYR A 5 -21.46 -15.16 24.14
C TYR A 5 -20.17 -15.72 23.53
N LYS A 6 -20.17 -16.03 22.23
CA LYS A 6 -18.94 -16.30 21.48
C LYS A 6 -18.24 -14.95 21.26
N LYS A 7 -17.39 -14.53 22.20
CA LYS A 7 -16.39 -13.49 21.90
C LYS A 7 -15.42 -14.09 20.89
N THR A 8 -15.59 -13.81 19.60
CA THR A 8 -14.62 -14.16 18.55
C THR A 8 -13.48 -13.13 18.66
N PRO A 9 -12.33 -13.45 19.30
CA PRO A 9 -11.31 -12.44 19.63
C PRO A 9 -10.71 -11.80 18.37
N TRP A 10 -10.76 -12.53 17.26
CA TRP A 10 -10.28 -12.15 15.94
C TRP A 10 -11.00 -10.95 15.32
N LEU A 11 -12.26 -10.69 15.68
CA LEU A 11 -12.98 -9.53 15.15
C LEU A 11 -12.44 -8.21 15.69
N ILE A 12 -11.88 -8.19 16.90
CA ILE A 12 -11.35 -6.98 17.54
C ILE A 12 -10.03 -6.53 16.88
N MET A 13 -9.22 -7.47 16.37
CA MET A 13 -8.00 -7.12 15.62
C MET A 13 -8.29 -6.50 14.25
N ARG A 14 -9.48 -6.71 13.67
CA ARG A 14 -9.88 -6.11 12.39
C ARG A 14 -10.41 -4.67 12.52
N PHE A 15 -10.45 -4.13 13.75
CA PHE A 15 -11.05 -2.83 14.03
C PHE A 15 -10.08 -1.64 14.06
N PHE A 16 -8.78 -1.87 13.87
CA PHE A 16 -7.80 -0.78 13.79
C PHE A 16 -7.39 -0.58 12.33
N PRO A 17 -8.10 0.26 11.55
CA PRO A 17 -7.64 0.62 10.22
C PRO A 17 -6.22 1.15 10.31
N SER A 18 -5.36 0.70 9.41
CA SER A 18 -4.01 1.23 9.32
C SER A 18 -4.08 2.70 8.94
N LEU A 19 -3.51 3.56 9.78
CA LEU A 19 -3.36 4.99 9.47
C LEU A 19 -2.33 5.23 8.37
N ALA A 20 -1.59 4.21 7.94
CA ALA A 20 -0.52 4.37 6.97
C ALA A 20 -1.01 5.02 5.66
N LEU A 21 -2.17 4.62 5.14
CA LEU A 21 -2.70 5.21 3.90
C LEU A 21 -3.07 6.68 4.08
N ASP A 22 -3.71 7.03 5.21
CA ASP A 22 -4.08 8.41 5.53
C ASP A 22 -2.85 9.29 5.79
N GLN A 23 -1.81 8.74 6.43
CA GLN A 23 -0.53 9.41 6.64
C GLN A 23 0.15 9.73 5.31
N ILE A 24 0.21 8.77 4.38
CA ILE A 24 0.76 9.00 3.04
C ILE A 24 -0.05 10.05 2.29
N ALA A 25 -1.38 9.99 2.35
CA ALA A 25 -2.24 10.97 1.71
C ALA A 25 -2.02 12.38 2.27
N GLY A 26 -1.94 12.52 3.60
CA GLY A 26 -1.65 13.80 4.27
C GLY A 26 -0.24 14.34 3.99
N ASN A 27 0.73 13.45 3.75
CA ASN A 27 2.10 13.81 3.42
C ASN A 27 2.33 14.01 1.90
N THR A 28 1.31 13.78 1.09
CA THR A 28 1.36 14.02 -0.35
C THR A 28 1.08 15.50 -0.64
N SER A 29 1.87 16.11 -1.54
CA SER A 29 1.67 17.52 -1.88
C SER A 29 0.29 17.74 -2.50
N SER A 30 -0.32 18.90 -2.27
CA SER A 30 -1.61 19.29 -2.86
C SER A 30 -1.61 19.41 -4.39
N ARG A 31 -0.44 19.26 -5.03
CA ARG A 31 -0.28 19.18 -6.49
C ARG A 31 -0.69 17.83 -7.06
N HIS A 32 -0.75 16.79 -6.23
CA HIS A 32 -1.12 15.43 -6.63
C HIS A 32 -2.52 15.10 -6.12
N GLU A 33 -3.30 14.42 -6.96
CA GLU A 33 -4.60 13.86 -6.55
C GLU A 33 -4.38 12.50 -5.89
N VAL A 34 -4.89 12.31 -4.67
CA VAL A 34 -4.75 11.06 -3.93
C VAL A 34 -6.10 10.35 -3.81
N LYS A 35 -6.12 9.07 -4.20
CA LYS A 35 -7.27 8.17 -3.99
C LYS A 35 -6.85 7.03 -3.08
N ILE A 36 -7.48 6.94 -1.90
CA ILE A 36 -7.22 5.86 -0.94
C ILE A 36 -8.14 4.69 -1.23
N VAL A 37 -7.56 3.48 -1.30
CA VAL A 37 -8.31 2.23 -1.41
C VAL A 37 -7.86 1.24 -0.34
N ASP A 38 -8.73 0.99 0.63
CA ASP A 38 -8.59 -0.11 1.58
C ASP A 38 -9.27 -1.36 1.02
N GLU A 39 -8.49 -2.37 0.62
CA GLU A 39 -8.99 -3.61 0.04
C GLU A 39 -9.93 -4.38 0.98
N GLU A 40 -9.73 -4.26 2.29
CA GLU A 40 -10.59 -4.95 3.26
C GLU A 40 -12.02 -4.39 3.27
N ARG A 41 -12.19 -3.15 2.79
CA ARG A 41 -13.46 -2.43 2.78
C ARG A 41 -14.08 -2.32 1.38
N GLN A 42 -13.28 -2.32 0.33
CA GLN A 42 -13.75 -2.15 -1.04
C GLN A 42 -12.86 -2.87 -2.06
N LYS A 43 -13.47 -3.29 -3.18
CA LYS A 43 -12.76 -3.96 -4.25
C LYS A 43 -11.84 -2.99 -5.01
N ILE A 44 -10.63 -3.44 -5.29
CA ILE A 44 -9.68 -2.70 -6.13
C ILE A 44 -10.14 -2.74 -7.59
N LYS A 45 -10.20 -1.57 -8.22
CA LYS A 45 -10.47 -1.42 -9.66
C LYS A 45 -9.15 -1.20 -10.38
N PHE A 46 -8.68 -2.20 -11.11
CA PHE A 46 -7.40 -2.12 -11.85
C PHE A 46 -7.44 -1.24 -13.09
N ASN A 47 -8.63 -0.78 -13.51
CA ASN A 47 -8.82 0.09 -14.67
C ASN A 47 -9.00 1.57 -14.27
N CYS A 48 -8.43 1.99 -13.14
CA CYS A 48 -8.38 3.40 -12.77
C CYS A 48 -7.30 4.15 -13.57
N ASP A 49 -7.57 5.41 -13.85
CA ASP A 49 -6.63 6.35 -14.47
C ASP A 49 -5.75 6.95 -13.35
N VAL A 50 -4.54 6.41 -13.20
CA VAL A 50 -3.55 6.80 -12.18
C VAL A 50 -2.14 6.65 -12.75
N ASP A 51 -1.25 7.59 -12.40
CA ASP A 51 0.16 7.56 -12.83
C ASP A 51 1.00 6.57 -12.00
N VAL A 52 0.66 6.44 -10.72
CA VAL A 52 1.37 5.59 -9.75
C VAL A 52 0.41 5.00 -8.72
N VAL A 53 0.70 3.78 -8.28
CA VAL A 53 0.01 3.10 -7.17
C VAL A 53 1.00 2.83 -6.04
N GLY A 54 0.67 3.36 -4.86
CA GLY A 54 1.35 3.01 -3.61
C GLY A 54 0.59 1.91 -2.87
N ILE A 55 1.31 0.87 -2.43
CA ILE A 55 0.74 -0.26 -1.69
C ILE A 55 1.46 -0.37 -0.35
N SER A 56 0.71 -0.38 0.74
CA SER A 56 1.22 -0.67 2.08
C SER A 56 0.73 -2.03 2.53
N CYS A 57 1.64 -2.89 3.01
CA CYS A 57 1.26 -4.21 3.51
C CYS A 57 2.08 -4.67 4.73
N VAL A 58 1.43 -5.49 5.55
CA VAL A 58 2.10 -6.33 6.56
C VAL A 58 2.29 -7.74 6.04
N THR A 59 3.13 -8.54 6.71
CA THR A 59 3.53 -9.89 6.24
C THR A 59 2.38 -10.80 5.80
N PRO A 60 1.27 -10.95 6.55
CA PRO A 60 0.16 -11.81 6.09
C PRO A 60 -0.54 -11.29 4.81
N GLN A 61 -0.38 -10.02 4.48
CA GLN A 61 -0.96 -9.39 3.29
C GLN A 61 0.01 -9.39 2.10
N ALA A 62 1.29 -9.75 2.28
CA ALA A 62 2.31 -9.62 1.25
C ALA A 62 1.99 -10.38 -0.05
N PRO A 63 1.56 -11.67 -0.04
CA PRO A 63 1.19 -12.37 -1.27
C PRO A 63 0.10 -11.63 -2.05
N ARG A 64 -0.92 -11.12 -1.35
CA ARG A 64 -2.02 -10.38 -1.96
C ARG A 64 -1.56 -9.01 -2.49
N ALA A 65 -0.70 -8.31 -1.75
CA ALA A 65 -0.11 -7.06 -2.20
C ALA A 65 0.68 -7.22 -3.50
N TYR A 66 1.41 -8.33 -3.65
CA TYR A 66 2.15 -8.65 -4.87
C TYR A 66 1.23 -8.96 -6.06
N GLU A 67 0.15 -9.70 -5.86
CA GLU A 67 -0.86 -9.91 -6.90
C GLU A 67 -1.46 -8.60 -7.42
N ILE A 68 -1.74 -7.67 -6.50
CA ILE A 68 -2.26 -6.33 -6.84
C ILE A 68 -1.19 -5.54 -7.60
N ALA A 69 0.04 -5.52 -7.09
CA ALA A 69 1.17 -4.84 -7.70
C ALA A 69 1.40 -5.30 -9.15
N ASP A 70 1.47 -6.61 -9.37
CA ASP A 70 1.66 -7.19 -10.69
C ASP A 70 0.46 -6.92 -11.61
N GLY A 71 -0.76 -6.85 -11.06
CA GLY A 71 -1.97 -6.46 -11.79
C GLY A 71 -1.90 -5.04 -12.37
N PHE A 72 -1.34 -4.09 -11.64
CA PHE A 72 -1.12 -2.72 -12.10
C PHE A 72 0.09 -2.62 -13.06
N ARG A 73 1.20 -3.29 -12.74
CA ARG A 73 2.40 -3.28 -13.61
C ARG A 73 2.12 -3.88 -15.00
N LYS A 74 1.31 -4.94 -15.09
CA LYS A 74 0.85 -5.50 -16.38
C LYS A 74 0.11 -4.49 -17.26
N ARG A 75 -0.38 -3.40 -16.68
CA ARG A 75 -1.09 -2.31 -17.38
C ARG A 75 -0.19 -1.10 -17.64
N GLY A 76 1.09 -1.16 -17.29
CA GLY A 76 2.06 -0.07 -17.45
C GLY A 76 2.02 0.99 -16.34
N VAL A 77 1.23 0.78 -15.28
CA VAL A 77 1.16 1.70 -14.13
C VAL A 77 2.37 1.47 -13.23
N LYS A 78 3.00 2.56 -12.76
CA LYS A 78 4.12 2.49 -11.81
C LYS A 78 3.65 2.04 -10.44
N VAL A 79 4.39 1.11 -9.82
CA VAL A 79 4.04 0.56 -8.51
C VAL A 79 5.14 0.80 -7.49
N VAL A 80 4.74 1.32 -6.33
CA VAL A 80 5.57 1.49 -5.15
C VAL A 80 5.00 0.63 -4.02
N ILE A 81 5.85 -0.18 -3.38
CA ILE A 81 5.43 -1.04 -2.26
C ILE A 81 6.17 -0.63 -0.98
N GLY A 82 5.46 -0.55 0.13
CA GLY A 82 6.01 -0.20 1.45
C GLY A 82 5.26 -0.87 2.60
N GLY A 83 5.64 -0.51 3.83
CA GLY A 83 5.10 -1.12 5.05
C GLY A 83 6.08 -2.11 5.69
N TRP A 84 5.61 -2.87 6.68
CA TRP A 84 6.48 -3.69 7.51
C TRP A 84 7.13 -4.84 6.73
N HIS A 85 6.37 -5.52 5.88
CA HIS A 85 6.91 -6.65 5.10
C HIS A 85 7.92 -6.19 4.06
N PRO A 86 7.64 -5.18 3.22
CA PRO A 86 8.61 -4.71 2.23
C PRO A 86 9.84 -4.06 2.87
N SER A 87 9.72 -3.52 4.08
CA SER A 87 10.89 -3.06 4.85
C SER A 87 11.75 -4.20 5.36
N ALA A 88 11.14 -5.32 5.76
CA ALA A 88 11.85 -6.51 6.24
C ALA A 88 12.45 -7.36 5.12
N LEU A 89 11.76 -7.45 3.98
CA LEU A 89 12.15 -8.25 2.80
C LEU A 89 12.09 -7.42 1.50
N PRO A 90 12.94 -6.38 1.38
CA PRO A 90 12.87 -5.45 0.25
C PRO A 90 13.16 -6.10 -1.10
N GLU A 91 14.11 -7.04 -1.16
CA GLU A 91 14.47 -7.74 -2.40
C GLU A 91 13.34 -8.65 -2.92
N GLU A 92 12.53 -9.20 -2.02
CA GLU A 92 11.33 -9.96 -2.40
C GLU A 92 10.27 -9.01 -2.95
N ALA A 93 9.96 -7.93 -2.23
CA ALA A 93 8.97 -6.95 -2.66
C ALA A 93 9.36 -6.26 -3.98
N LYS A 94 10.66 -6.03 -4.22
CA LYS A 94 11.18 -5.40 -5.44
C LYS A 94 10.90 -6.22 -6.71
N GLN A 95 10.73 -7.53 -6.60
CA GLN A 95 10.33 -8.37 -7.74
C GLN A 95 8.96 -7.96 -8.30
N HIS A 96 8.11 -7.37 -7.46
CA HIS A 96 6.73 -6.98 -7.76
C HIS A 96 6.53 -5.46 -7.90
N ALA A 97 7.57 -4.64 -7.73
CA ALA A 97 7.42 -3.17 -7.69
C ALA A 97 8.47 -2.44 -8.55
N ASP A 98 8.14 -1.23 -9.00
CA ASP A 98 9.11 -0.31 -9.58
C ASP A 98 9.99 0.33 -8.49
N SER A 99 9.48 0.49 -7.27
CA SER A 99 10.24 0.99 -6.12
C SER A 99 9.74 0.40 -4.79
N VAL A 100 10.64 0.32 -3.81
CA VAL A 100 10.31 -0.17 -2.46
C VAL A 100 10.66 0.90 -1.43
N VAL A 101 9.67 1.29 -0.62
CA VAL A 101 9.87 2.20 0.51
C VAL A 101 10.22 1.36 1.74
N ILE A 102 11.44 1.58 2.25
CA ILE A 102 11.99 0.89 3.42
C ILE A 102 11.92 1.82 4.62
N GLY A 103 11.33 1.36 5.72
CA GLY A 103 11.14 2.14 6.94
C GLY A 103 10.02 3.16 6.81
N GLU A 104 10.17 4.28 7.52
CA GLU A 104 9.16 5.33 7.62
C GLU A 104 9.06 6.17 6.34
N ALA A 105 7.83 6.48 5.94
CA ALA A 105 7.55 7.08 4.64
C ALA A 105 7.43 8.61 4.69
N GLU A 106 7.41 9.25 5.86
CA GLU A 106 7.25 10.70 6.02
C GLU A 106 8.31 11.48 5.25
N LEU A 107 9.56 11.02 5.27
CA LEU A 107 10.66 11.67 4.56
C LEU A 107 10.92 11.05 3.18
N THR A 108 10.60 9.76 3.02
CA THR A 108 10.92 8.99 1.82
C THR A 108 9.90 9.21 0.71
N TRP A 109 8.61 9.26 1.05
CA TRP A 109 7.52 9.43 0.09
C TRP A 109 7.61 10.75 -0.71
N PRO A 110 7.84 11.93 -0.10
CA PRO A 110 7.96 13.16 -0.87
C PRO A 110 9.18 13.20 -1.78
N ARG A 111 10.25 12.46 -1.44
CA ARG A 111 11.43 12.30 -2.31
C ARG A 111 11.10 11.37 -3.48
N LEU A 112 10.45 10.25 -3.19
CA LEU A 112 10.02 9.29 -4.21
C LEU A 112 9.12 9.95 -5.25
N LEU A 113 8.18 10.82 -4.85
CA LEU A 113 7.32 11.53 -5.80
C LEU A 113 8.12 12.46 -6.72
N LYS A 114 9.17 13.12 -6.21
CA LYS A 114 10.07 13.95 -7.03
C LYS A 114 10.90 13.10 -8.00
N ASP A 115 11.35 11.93 -7.56
CA ASP A 115 12.09 11.00 -8.42
C ASP A 115 11.16 10.44 -9.51
N LEU A 116 9.90 10.13 -9.18
CA LEU A 116 8.86 9.73 -10.13
C LEU A 116 8.60 10.83 -11.18
N GLU A 117 8.44 12.09 -10.78
CA GLU A 117 8.24 13.23 -11.69
C GLU A 117 9.42 13.42 -12.67
N ARG A 118 10.63 13.03 -12.27
CA ARG A 118 11.84 13.07 -13.10
C ARG A 118 12.06 11.82 -13.95
N GLY A 119 11.27 10.77 -13.75
CA GLY A 119 11.49 9.46 -14.37
C GLY A 119 12.70 8.70 -13.79
N GLU A 120 13.11 9.04 -12.56
CA GLU A 120 14.31 8.53 -11.87
C GLU A 120 13.96 7.58 -10.72
N LEU A 121 12.77 6.97 -10.75
CA LEU A 121 12.33 5.98 -9.74
C LEU A 121 13.38 4.88 -9.54
N LYS A 122 13.69 4.59 -8.26
CA LYS A 122 14.74 3.64 -7.86
C LYS A 122 14.20 2.35 -7.28
#